data_AF-A0A543IAS7-F1
#
_entry.id   AF-A0A543IAS7-F1
#
_cell.length_a   1.000
_cell.length_b   1.000
_cell.length_c   1.000
_cell.angle_alpha   90.00
_cell.angle_beta   90.00
_cell.angle_gamma   90.00
#
_symmetry.space_group_name_H-M   'P 1'
#
loop_
_entity.id
_entity.type
_entity.pdbx_description
1 polymer ?
#
loop_
_entity_poly.entity_id
_entity_poly.type
_entity_poly.pdbx_seq_one_letter_code
_entity_poly.pdbx_strand_id
1 'polypeptide(L)'
;MSGRYVARLVVSITRADVGQRISLRRRLPTGEYSDVVGVLESWSRETLTVRRRNGEVVEIPENTMVAAKVVPPQPPPRRRPRT
;
A
#
# COMPACT_ATOMS: atom_id res chain seq x y z
N MET A 1 14.54 -21.39 -17.00
CA MET A 1 13.76 -21.76 -15.80
C MET A 1 12.83 -20.61 -15.46
N SER A 2 11.58 -20.69 -15.90
CA SER A 2 10.54 -19.75 -15.48
C SER A 2 10.20 -20.07 -14.03
N GLY A 3 10.76 -19.30 -13.10
CA GLY A 3 10.41 -19.40 -11.69
C GLY A 3 8.90 -19.24 -11.56
N ARG A 4 8.22 -20.25 -11.00
CA ARG A 4 6.84 -20.10 -10.56
C ARG A 4 6.84 -19.03 -9.47
N TYR A 5 6.51 -17.79 -9.84
CA TYR A 5 6.25 -16.74 -8.88
C TYR A 5 4.95 -17.08 -8.17
N VAL A 6 5.07 -17.69 -6.99
CA VAL A 6 3.93 -17.87 -6.09
C VAL A 6 3.73 -16.52 -5.41
N ALA A 7 2.67 -15.80 -5.76
CA ALA A 7 2.35 -14.53 -5.11
C ALA A 7 1.90 -14.81 -3.67
N ARG A 8 2.75 -14.50 -2.69
CA ARG A 8 2.37 -14.53 -1.27
C ARG A 8 1.74 -13.20 -0.91
N LEU A 9 0.49 -13.24 -0.46
CA LEU A 9 -0.15 -12.09 0.15
C LEU A 9 0.44 -11.90 1.56
N VAL A 10 1.05 -10.73 1.79
CA VAL A 10 1.75 -10.40 3.04
C VAL A 10 1.34 -9.01 3.47
N VAL A 11 1.00 -8.88 4.75
CA VAL A 11 0.84 -7.59 5.43
C VAL A 11 2.10 -7.36 6.25
N SER A 12 2.88 -6.33 5.88
CA SER A 12 4.13 -5.96 6.55
C SER A 12 4.09 -4.53 7.12
N ILE A 13 2.90 -3.93 7.20
CA ILE A 13 2.69 -2.62 7.82
C ILE A 13 2.09 -2.78 9.21
N THR A 14 2.29 -1.77 10.03
CA THR A 14 1.77 -1.65 11.39
C THR A 14 1.20 -0.24 11.60
N ARG A 15 0.60 0.00 12.76
CA ARG A 15 0.14 1.34 13.15
C ARG A 15 1.28 2.38 13.23
N ALA A 16 2.52 1.94 13.39
CA ALA A 16 3.69 2.82 13.38
C ALA A 16 3.98 3.40 11.99
N ASP A 17 3.38 2.86 10.92
CA ASP A 17 3.55 3.33 9.56
C ASP A 17 2.58 4.47 9.18
N VAL A 18 1.79 4.98 10.11
CA VAL A 18 1.00 6.19 9.92
C VAL A 18 1.91 7.35 9.51
N GLY A 19 1.49 8.09 8.49
CA GLY A 19 2.27 9.15 7.83
C GLY A 19 3.11 8.65 6.65
N GLN A 20 3.31 7.33 6.50
CA GLN A 20 4.08 6.77 5.39
C GLN A 20 3.21 6.49 4.16
N ARG A 21 3.85 6.48 2.98
CA ARG A 21 3.21 6.01 1.74
C ARG A 21 3.16 4.50 1.76
N ILE A 22 1.99 3.93 1.57
CA ILE A 22 1.76 2.49 1.51
C ILE A 22 1.13 2.06 0.19
N SER A 23 1.26 0.77 -0.11
CA SER A 23 0.47 0.07 -1.10
C SER A 23 -0.28 -1.03 -0.38
N LEU A 24 -1.60 -1.04 -0.54
CA LEU A 24 -2.52 -1.93 0.14
C LEU A 24 -3.40 -2.61 -0.89
N ARG A 25 -3.60 -3.91 -0.73
CA ARG A 25 -4.60 -4.71 -1.45
C ARG A 25 -5.67 -5.14 -0.46
N ARG A 26 -6.93 -4.88 -0.80
CA ARG A 26 -8.11 -5.31 -0.05
C ARG A 26 -9.01 -6.22 -0.86
N ARG A 27 -9.74 -7.08 -0.18
CA ARG A 27 -10.86 -7.85 -0.74
C ARG A 27 -12.13 -7.01 -0.68
N LEU A 28 -12.88 -6.97 -1.78
CA LEU A 28 -14.19 -6.32 -1.85
C LEU A 28 -15.30 -7.31 -1.46
N PRO A 29 -16.49 -6.82 -1.06
CA PRO A 29 -17.65 -7.67 -0.79
C PRO A 29 -18.04 -8.56 -1.99
N THR A 30 -17.77 -8.12 -3.22
CA THR A 30 -17.98 -8.89 -4.46
C THR A 30 -17.04 -10.08 -4.62
N GLY A 31 -16.03 -10.21 -3.74
CA GLY A 31 -15.00 -11.26 -3.81
C GLY A 31 -13.77 -10.87 -4.63
N GLU A 32 -13.84 -9.75 -5.36
CA GLU A 32 -12.73 -9.20 -6.14
C GLU A 32 -11.68 -8.51 -5.23
N TYR A 33 -10.55 -8.14 -5.82
CA TYR A 33 -9.51 -7.38 -5.14
C TYR A 33 -9.42 -5.96 -5.69
N SER A 34 -9.10 -5.01 -4.81
CA SER A 34 -8.83 -3.63 -5.16
C SER A 34 -7.56 -3.16 -4.47
N ASP A 35 -6.77 -2.37 -5.20
CA ASP A 35 -5.52 -1.80 -4.72
C ASP A 35 -5.68 -0.32 -4.40
N VAL A 36 -5.08 0.09 -3.29
CA VAL A 36 -5.02 1.49 -2.84
C VAL A 36 -3.55 1.84 -2.61
N VAL A 37 -3.12 2.96 -3.18
CA VAL A 37 -1.79 3.53 -2.97
C VAL A 37 -1.95 4.97 -2.51
N GLY A 38 -1.37 5.28 -1.36
CA GLY A 38 -1.54 6.59 -0.73
C GLY A 38 -0.79 6.68 0.59
N VAL A 39 -0.97 7.80 1.28
CA VAL A 39 -0.45 8.00 2.63
C VAL A 39 -1.41 7.37 3.62
N LEU A 40 -0.91 6.52 4.53
CA LEU A 40 -1.68 6.01 5.65
C LEU A 40 -1.88 7.14 6.66
N GLU A 41 -3.05 7.77 6.68
CA GLU A 41 -3.32 8.93 7.54
C GLU A 41 -3.73 8.53 8.95
N SER A 42 -4.44 7.41 9.07
CA SER A 42 -4.88 6.90 10.36
C SER A 42 -4.98 5.37 10.31
N TRP A 43 -4.76 4.74 11.46
CA TRP A 43 -5.10 3.34 11.69
C TRP A 43 -5.60 3.18 13.12
N SER A 44 -6.92 3.12 13.27
CA SER A 44 -7.58 3.00 14.56
C SER A 44 -8.92 2.30 14.41
N ARG A 45 -9.43 1.70 15.49
CA ARG A 45 -10.77 1.06 15.50
C ARG A 45 -10.98 0.12 14.31
N GLU A 46 -9.96 -0.71 14.02
CA GLU A 46 -9.99 -1.69 12.92
C GLU A 46 -10.19 -1.08 11.53
N THR A 47 -9.90 0.21 11.36
CA THR A 47 -10.05 0.94 10.09
C THR A 47 -8.77 1.69 9.77
N LEU A 48 -8.36 1.59 8.51
CA LEU A 48 -7.25 2.35 7.94
C LEU A 48 -7.83 3.46 7.06
N THR A 49 -7.31 4.67 7.22
CA THR A 49 -7.62 5.80 6.34
C THR A 49 -6.43 6.06 5.44
N VAL A 50 -6.61 5.97 4.12
CA VAL A 50 -5.54 6.19 3.15
C VAL A 50 -5.91 7.33 2.22
N ARG A 51 -5.10 8.39 2.22
CA ARG A 51 -5.25 9.49 1.25
C ARG A 51 -4.43 9.21 0.00
N ARG A 52 -5.14 9.07 -1.11
CA ARG A 52 -4.57 8.90 -2.45
C ARG A 52 -3.90 10.18 -2.93
N ARG A 53 -3.07 10.06 -3.96
CA ARG A 53 -2.36 11.21 -4.56
C ARG A 53 -3.31 12.29 -5.12
N ASN A 54 -4.50 11.90 -5.57
CA ASN A 54 -5.53 12.80 -6.09
C ASN A 54 -6.31 13.53 -4.96
N GLY A 55 -5.99 13.30 -3.69
CA GLY A 55 -6.68 13.88 -2.54
C GLY A 55 -7.87 13.07 -2.04
N GLU A 56 -8.29 12.02 -2.76
CA GLU A 56 -9.36 11.12 -2.32
C GLU A 56 -8.94 10.36 -1.06
N VAL A 57 -9.81 10.36 -0.06
CA VAL A 57 -9.63 9.59 1.17
C VAL A 57 -10.41 8.30 1.07
N VAL A 58 -9.74 7.18 1.28
CA VAL A 58 -10.34 5.85 1.24
C VAL A 58 -10.25 5.21 2.62
N GLU A 59 -11.38 4.78 3.15
CA GLU A 59 -11.46 3.98 4.36
C GLU A 59 -11.43 2.49 3.99
N ILE A 60 -10.60 1.74 4.71
CA ILE A 60 -10.40 0.30 4.52
C ILE A 60 -10.56 -0.40 5.87
N PRO A 61 -11.54 -1.31 6.02
CA PRO A 61 -11.61 -2.19 7.18
C PRO A 61 -10.38 -3.11 7.23
N GLU A 62 -9.75 -3.21 8.40
CA GLU A 62 -8.52 -3.97 8.64
C GLU A 62 -8.67 -5.44 8.24
N ASN A 63 -9.83 -6.03 8.49
CA ASN A 63 -10.13 -7.42 8.15
C ASN A 63 -10.25 -7.71 6.64
N THR A 64 -10.38 -6.69 5.80
CA THR A 64 -10.42 -6.85 4.33
C THR A 64 -9.04 -6.80 3.70
N MET A 65 -8.03 -6.33 4.43
CA MET A 65 -6.67 -6.19 3.95
C MET A 65 -6.02 -7.56 3.80
N VAL A 66 -5.54 -7.87 2.59
CA VAL A 66 -4.87 -9.14 2.31
C VAL A 66 -3.38 -8.99 2.08
N ALA A 67 -2.93 -7.83 1.60
CA ALA A 67 -1.53 -7.51 1.49
C ALA A 67 -1.32 -6.01 1.68
N ALA A 68 -0.23 -5.65 2.33
CA ALA A 68 0.16 -4.26 2.45
C ALA A 68 1.66 -4.12 2.75
N LYS A 69 2.26 -3.09 2.17
CA LYS A 69 3.67 -2.74 2.40
C LYS A 69 3.87 -1.23 2.36
N VAL A 70 4.88 -0.76 3.07
CA VAL A 70 5.43 0.58 2.89
C VAL A 70 6.05 0.69 1.49
N VAL A 71 5.77 1.80 0.81
CA VAL A 71 6.38 2.15 -0.47
C VAL A 71 7.59 3.05 -0.19
N PRO A 72 8.82 2.63 -0.52
CA PRO A 72 9.98 3.47 -0.36
C PRO A 72 9.86 4.79 -1.14
N PRO A 73 10.46 5.89 -0.65
CA PRO A 73 10.54 7.12 -1.41
C PRO A 73 11.23 6.88 -2.75
N GLN A 74 10.90 7.71 -3.75
CA GLN A 74 11.52 7.61 -5.06
C GLN A 74 13.05 7.76 -4.91
N PRO A 75 13.86 6.87 -5.51
CA PRO A 75 15.31 6.99 -5.47
C PRO A 75 15.77 8.33 -6.06
N PRO A 76 16.87 8.92 -5.56
CA PRO A 76 17.40 10.17 -6.10
C PRO A 76 17.71 10.03 -7.60
N PRO A 77 17.52 11.09 -8.40
CA PRO A 77 17.82 11.06 -9.83
C PRO A 77 19.27 10.65 -10.06
N ARG A 78 19.50 9.67 -10.95
CA ARG A 78 20.86 9.32 -11.36
C ARG A 78 21.43 10.47 -12.16
N ARG A 79 22.53 11.09 -11.70
CA ARG A 79 23.30 12.04 -12.52
C ARG A 79 23.79 11.30 -13.76
N ARG A 80 23.35 11.73 -14.94
CA ARG A 80 23.98 11.31 -16.20
C ARG A 80 25.35 12.00 -16.29
N PRO A 81 26.42 11.30 -16.70
CA PRO A 81 27.67 11.96 -17.06
C PRO A 81 27.38 13.06 -18.09
N ARG A 82 27.90 14.27 -17.86
CA ARG A 82 27.99 15.28 -18.92
C ARG A 82 29.13 14.83 -19.84
N THR A 83 28.78 14.45 -21.07
CA THR A 83 29.73 14.43 -22.18
C THR A 83 29.92 15.85 -22.68
#